data_AF-A0A7K7E303-F1
#
_entry.id   AF-A0A7K7E303-F1
#
_cell.length_a   1.000
_cell.length_b   1.000
_cell.length_c   1.000
_cell.angle_alpha   90.00
_cell.angle_beta   90.00
_cell.angle_gamma   90.00
#
_symmetry.space_group_name_H-M   'P 1'
#
loop_
_entity.id
_entity.type
_entity.pdbx_description
1 polymer ?
#
loop_
_entity_poly.entity_id
_entity_poly.type
_entity_poly.pdbx_seq_one_letter_code
_entity_poly.pdbx_strand_id
1 'polypeptide(L)' 'MAHKQIYYSDKYDDEEFEYRHVMLPKDIAKLVPKTHLLSESEWRNLGVQQSQGWVHYMIHEPEPHILLFRRPLPKKPEK' A
#
# COMPACT_ATOMS: atom_id res chain seq x y z
N MET A 1 3.44 -18.43 -18.56
CA MET A 1 3.77 -17.01 -18.29
C MET A 1 3.45 -16.78 -16.83
N ALA A 2 4.45 -16.51 -15.98
CA ALA A 2 4.19 -16.26 -14.56
C ALA A 2 3.26 -15.05 -14.47
N HIS A 3 2.07 -15.22 -13.90
CA HIS A 3 1.18 -14.11 -13.63
C HIS A 3 1.98 -13.07 -12.85
N LYS A 4 2.14 -11.87 -13.42
CA LYS A 4 2.71 -10.70 -12.78
C LYS A 4 1.77 -10.28 -11.66
N GLN A 5 1.78 -11.04 -10.58
CA GLN A 5 0.85 -10.86 -9.48
C GLN A 5 1.46 -9.87 -8.50
N ILE A 6 0.70 -8.83 -8.19
CA ILE A 6 1.02 -7.92 -7.11
C ILE A 6 1.03 -8.74 -5.81
N TYR A 7 2.10 -8.63 -5.05
CA TYR A 7 2.24 -9.31 -3.77
C TYR A 7 1.77 -8.39 -2.63
N TYR A 8 1.06 -8.96 -1.66
CA TYR A 8 0.54 -8.27 -0.49
C TYR A 8 1.12 -8.92 0.75
N SER A 9 1.78 -8.15 1.61
CA SER A 9 2.30 -8.68 2.86
C SER A 9 1.18 -9.09 3.82
N ASP A 10 1.54 -9.86 4.83
CA ASP A 10 0.73 -9.93 6.05
C ASP A 10 0.60 -8.54 6.68
N LYS A 11 -0.49 -8.38 7.42
CA LYS A 11 -0.77 -7.14 8.13
C LYS A 11 -0.08 -7.16 9.48
N TYR A 12 0.35 -6.00 9.93
CA TYR A 12 0.95 -5.79 11.25
C TYR A 12 0.44 -4.46 11.79
N ASP A 13 0.36 -4.31 13.11
CA ASP A 13 -0.25 -3.15 13.75
C ASP A 13 0.59 -2.60 14.89
N ASP A 14 0.41 -1.30 15.14
CA ASP A 14 0.81 -0.65 16.39
C ASP A 14 -0.45 -0.25 17.17
N GLU A 15 -0.34 0.66 18.15
CA GLU A 15 -1.48 1.09 18.96
C GLU A 15 -2.53 1.92 18.20
N GLU A 16 -2.17 2.52 17.06
CA GLU A 16 -3.00 3.48 16.34
C GLU A 16 -3.39 3.01 14.91
N PHE A 17 -2.53 2.26 14.24
CA PHE A 17 -2.66 1.91 12.82
C PHE A 17 -2.40 0.42 12.55
N GLU A 18 -3.09 -0.09 11.53
CA GLU A 18 -2.76 -1.34 10.84
C GLU A 18 -1.97 -1.00 9.56
N TYR A 19 -0.93 -1.76 9.29
CA TYR A 19 0.02 -1.58 8.21
C TYR A 19 0.08 -2.80 7.29
N ARG A 20 0.51 -2.54 6.05
CA ARG A 20 0.83 -3.55 5.04
C ARG A 20 1.75 -2.92 4.00
N HIS A 21 2.63 -3.72 3.41
CA HIS A 21 3.33 -3.34 2.20
C HIS A 21 2.85 -4.15 0.99
N VAL A 22 2.86 -3.51 -0.17
CA VAL A 22 2.48 -4.10 -1.46
C VAL A 22 3.68 -4.03 -2.38
N MET A 23 4.08 -5.18 -2.95
CA MET A 23 5.17 -5.25 -3.91
C MET A 23 4.62 -5.34 -5.32
N LEU A 24 4.97 -4.34 -6.12
CA LEU A 24 4.58 -4.23 -7.52
C LEU A 24 5.54 -5.02 -8.42
N PRO A 25 5.03 -5.69 -9.46
CA PRO A 25 5.85 -6.16 -10.58
C PRO A 25 6.66 -5.02 -11.19
N LYS A 26 7.88 -5.33 -11.69
CA LYS A 26 8.84 -4.33 -12.21
C LYS A 26 8.27 -3.42 -13.30
N ASP A 27 7.32 -3.90 -14.09
CA ASP A 27 6.66 -3.13 -15.14
C ASP A 27 5.63 -2.13 -14.61
N ILE A 28 4.92 -2.46 -13.53
CA ILE A 28 3.98 -1.56 -12.87
C ILE A 28 4.74 -0.54 -12.01
N ALA A 29 5.80 -0.96 -11.32
CA ALA A 29 6.62 -0.10 -10.48
C ALA A 29 7.21 1.12 -11.23
N LYS A 30 7.45 1.01 -12.54
CA LYS A 30 7.91 2.12 -13.39
C LYS A 30 6.89 3.24 -13.57
N LEU A 31 5.61 2.94 -13.35
CA LEU A 31 4.51 3.90 -13.45
C LEU A 31 4.29 4.69 -12.15
N VAL A 32 4.94 4.29 -11.05
CA VAL A 32 4.80 4.95 -9.76
C VAL A 32 5.54 6.31 -9.79
N PRO A 33 4.83 7.44 -9.58
CA PRO A 33 5.48 8.74 -9.44
C PRO A 33 6.38 8.78 -8.20
N LYS A 34 7.55 9.41 -8.34
CA LYS A 34 8.50 9.63 -7.24
C LYS A 34 8.30 10.97 -6.52
N THR A 35 7.39 11.80 -7.02
CA THR A 35 7.21 13.20 -6.57
C THR A 35 6.21 13.35 -5.44
N HIS A 36 5.33 12.38 -5.22
CA HIS A 36 4.25 12.45 -4.24
C HIS A 36 3.76 11.05 -3.85
N LEU A 37 3.03 11.00 -2.73
CA LEU A 37 2.29 9.81 -2.30
C LEU A 37 1.05 9.60 -3.15
N LEU A 38 0.70 8.34 -3.37
CA LEU A 38 -0.44 7.96 -4.21
C LEU A 38 -1.76 8.13 -3.46
N SER A 39 -2.70 8.83 -4.08
CA SER A 39 -4.11 8.81 -3.70
C SER A 39 -4.75 7.44 -3.91
N GLU A 40 -5.92 7.22 -3.29
CA GLU A 40 -6.68 5.97 -3.45
C GLU A 40 -6.95 5.62 -4.92
N SER A 41 -7.33 6.61 -5.72
CA SER A 41 -7.56 6.42 -7.15
C SER A 41 -6.29 6.00 -7.90
N GLU A 42 -5.15 6.60 -7.58
CA GLU A 42 -3.89 6.33 -8.29
C GLU A 42 -3.37 4.93 -8.05
N TRP A 43 -3.31 4.46 -6.79
CA TRP A 43 -2.84 3.10 -6.54
C TRP A 43 -3.86 2.05 -7.00
N ARG A 44 -5.16 2.34 -6.99
CA ARG A 44 -6.17 1.46 -7.59
C ARG A 44 -6.00 1.34 -9.11
N ASN A 45 -5.68 2.44 -9.79
CA ASN A 45 -5.40 2.44 -11.23
C ASN A 45 -4.13 1.65 -11.61
N LEU A 46 -3.18 1.49 -10.68
CA LEU A 46 -2.03 0.59 -10.84
C LEU A 46 -2.39 -0.91 -10.67
N GLY A 47 -3.65 -1.22 -10.33
CA GLY A 47 -4.14 -2.57 -10.11
C GLY A 47 -4.00 -3.07 -8.67
N VAL A 48 -3.56 -2.22 -7.73
CA VAL A 48 -3.53 -2.57 -6.30
C VAL A 48 -4.97 -2.64 -5.79
N GLN A 49 -5.32 -3.77 -5.16
CA GLN A 49 -6.66 -4.05 -4.66
C GLN A 49 -6.62 -4.27 -3.14
N GLN A 50 -7.26 -3.37 -2.40
CA GLN A 50 -7.37 -3.43 -0.94
C GLN A 50 -8.77 -2.98 -0.52
N SER A 51 -9.15 -3.32 0.71
CA SER A 51 -10.34 -2.79 1.36
C SER A 51 -10.29 -1.26 1.50
N GLN A 52 -11.38 -0.64 1.90
CA GLN A 52 -11.40 0.81 2.13
C GLN A 52 -10.48 1.24 3.29
N GLY A 53 -9.97 2.48 3.21
CA GLY A 53 -9.29 3.18 4.32
C GLY A 53 -7.76 3.09 4.31
N TRP A 54 -7.17 2.34 3.39
CA TRP A 54 -5.71 2.28 3.24
C TRP A 54 -5.14 3.55 2.59
N VAL A 55 -4.12 4.11 3.23
CA VAL A 55 -3.42 5.33 2.79
C VAL A 55 -1.95 4.99 2.51
N HIS A 56 -1.46 5.33 1.32
CA HIS A 56 -0.04 5.28 1.01
C HIS A 56 0.65 6.40 1.78
N TYR A 57 1.42 6.06 2.83
CA TYR A 57 1.87 7.04 3.82
C TYR A 57 3.34 7.41 3.73
N MET A 58 4.15 6.61 3.01
CA MET A 58 5.58 6.82 2.90
C MET A 58 6.12 6.22 1.60
N ILE A 59 7.02 6.94 0.93
CA ILE A 59 7.79 6.44 -0.21
C ILE A 59 9.06 5.77 0.30
N HIS A 60 9.28 4.52 -0.08
CA HIS A 60 10.54 3.82 0.20
C HIS A 60 11.52 3.99 -0.98
N GLU A 61 12.35 5.03 -0.92
CA GLU A 61 13.25 5.41 -2.03
C GLU A 61 14.20 4.28 -2.50
N PRO A 62 14.81 3.47 -1.61
CA PRO A 62 15.67 2.37 -2.03
C PRO A 62 14.95 1.29 -2.85
N GLU A 63 13.66 1.05 -2.58
CA GLU A 63 12.86 0.01 -3.23
C GLU A 63 11.51 0.56 -3.70
N PRO A 64 11.46 1.32 -4.82
CA PRO A 64 10.27 2.04 -5.28
C PRO A 64 9.14 1.13 -5.77
N HIS A 65 9.40 -0.17 -5.87
CA HIS A 65 8.41 -1.19 -6.17
C HIS A 65 7.62 -1.61 -4.92
N ILE A 66 7.99 -1.13 -3.74
CA ILE A 66 7.30 -1.38 -2.47
C ILE A 66 6.46 -0.14 -2.14
N LEU A 67 5.15 -0.33 -2.06
CA LEU A 67 4.21 0.69 -1.57
C LEU A 67 3.86 0.40 -0.11
N LEU A 68 3.99 1.41 0.75
CA LEU A 68 3.73 1.30 2.19
C LEU A 68 2.36 1.88 2.53
N PHE A 69 1.46 1.04 3.03
CA PHE A 69 0.10 1.43 3.39
C PHE A 69 -0.12 1.37 4.90
N ARG A 70 -0.94 2.30 5.40
CA ARG A 70 -1.50 2.26 6.75
C ARG A 70 -2.98 2.60 6.75
N ARG A 71 -3.74 2.14 7.74
CA ARG A 71 -5.10 2.59 8.02
C ARG A 71 -5.35 2.64 9.54
N PRO A 72 -6.17 3.57 10.05
CA PRO A 72 -6.47 3.63 11.48
C PRO A 72 -7.10 2.34 11.98
N LEU A 73 -6.75 1.91 13.18
CA LEU A 73 -7.45 0.82 13.85
C LEU A 73 -8.89 1.25 14.21
N PRO A 74 -9.85 0.31 14.26
CA PRO A 74 -11.17 0.60 14.79
C PRO A 74 -11.03 1.13 16.22
N LYS A 75 -11.62 2.29 16.50
CA LYS A 75 -11.70 2.78 17.89
C LYS A 75 -12.41 1.70 18.70
N LYS A 76 -11.72 1.19 19.74
CA LYS A 76 -12.37 0.30 20.70
C LYS A 76 -13.56 1.08 21.26
N PRO A 77 -14.78 0.52 21.27
CA PRO A 77 -15.89 1.18 21.92
C PRO A 77 -15.48 1.44 23.38
N GLU A 78 -15.59 2.69 23.83
CA GLU A 78 -15.50 3.00 25.25
C GLU A 78 -16.59 2.18 25.97
N LYS A 79 -16.17 1.44 27.01
CA LYS A 79 -17.08 0.65 27.84
C LYS A 79 -17.94 1.54 28.70
#